data_AF-A0A3N6HD20-F1
#
_entry.id   AF-A0A3N6HD20-F1
#
_cell.length_a   1.000
_cell.length_b   1.000
_cell.length_c   1.000
_cell.angle_alpha   90.00
_cell.angle_beta   90.00
_cell.angle_gamma   90.00
#
_symmetry.space_group_name_H-M   'P 1'
#
loop_
_entity.id
_entity.type
_entity.pdbx_description
1 polymer ?
#
loop_
_entity_poly.entity_id
_entity_poly.type
_entity_poly.pdbx_seq_one_letter_code
_entity_poly.pdbx_strand_id
1 'polypeptide(L)' 'MDYDPTRPKWQQVADTIRERITDGTLPPLALVSEVQLEAEFGVARGTVRKATAALREEGLIVTTPGLGSFVAPPADS' A
#
# COMPACT_ATOMS: atom_id res chain seq x y z
N MET A 1 0.36 -10.62 -12.28
CA MET A 1 1.40 -9.61 -12.03
C MET A 1 2.73 -10.34 -12.07
N ASP A 2 3.52 -10.13 -13.11
CA ASP A 2 4.87 -10.70 -13.19
C ASP A 2 5.80 -9.84 -12.35
N TYR A 3 6.24 -10.39 -11.21
CA TYR A 3 7.18 -9.70 -10.34
C TYR A 3 8.59 -9.83 -10.89
N ASP A 4 9.29 -8.70 -11.03
CA ASP A 4 10.69 -8.71 -11.43
C ASP A 4 11.54 -9.37 -10.32
N PRO A 5 12.27 -10.47 -10.59
CA PRO A 5 13.10 -11.14 -9.59
C PRO A 5 14.34 -10.33 -9.19
N THR A 6 14.72 -9.31 -9.97
CA THR A 6 15.85 -8.41 -9.68
C THR A 6 15.48 -7.29 -8.72
N ARG A 7 14.17 -7.00 -8.57
CA ARG A 7 13.64 -5.99 -7.64
C ARG A 7 12.89 -6.64 -6.49
N PRO A 8 13.00 -6.12 -5.26
CA PRO A 8 12.28 -6.69 -4.14
C PRO A 8 10.76 -6.50 -4.32
N LYS A 9 9.99 -7.57 -4.14
CA LYS A 9 8.52 -7.58 -4.34
C LYS A 9 7.79 -6.48 -3.58
N TRP A 10 8.27 -6.13 -2.37
CA TRP A 10 7.63 -5.09 -1.55
C TRP A 10 7.71 -3.70 -2.19
N GLN A 11 8.78 -3.40 -2.94
CA GLN A 11 8.88 -2.13 -3.67
C GLN A 11 7.90 -2.09 -4.83
N GLN A 12 7.79 -3.17 -5.59
CA GLN A 12 6.85 -3.25 -6.73
C GLN A 12 5.39 -3.11 -6.26
N VAL A 13 5.04 -3.74 -5.12
CA VAL A 13 3.72 -3.59 -4.49
C VAL A 13 3.51 -2.15 -4.01
N ALA A 14 4.50 -1.55 -3.34
CA ALA A 14 4.40 -0.15 -2.89
C ALA A 14 4.22 0.81 -4.06
N ASP A 15 4.99 0.65 -5.14
CA ASP A 15 4.90 1.46 -6.36
C ASP A 15 3.49 1.38 -6.98
N THR A 16 2.93 0.16 -7.08
CA THR A 16 1.58 -0.03 -7.62
C THR A 16 0.52 0.64 -6.75
N ILE A 17 0.62 0.51 -5.43
CA ILE A 17 -0.33 1.14 -4.51
C ILE A 17 -0.19 2.66 -4.58
N ARG A 18 1.04 3.19 -4.66
CA ARG A 18 1.29 4.63 -4.85
C ARG A 18 0.62 5.14 -6.11
N GLU A 19 0.83 4.46 -7.24
CA GLU A 19 0.20 4.83 -8.52
C GLU A 19 -1.32 4.86 -8.39
N ARG A 20 -1.92 3.84 -7.78
CA ARG A 20 -3.37 3.76 -7.54
C ARG A 20 -3.90 4.86 -6.62
N ILE A 21 -3.10 5.33 -5.66
CA ILE A 21 -3.48 6.46 -4.81
C ILE A 21 -3.42 7.75 -5.63
N THR A 22 -2.38 7.92 -6.45
CA THR A 22 -2.19 9.12 -7.28
C THR A 22 -3.15 9.22 -8.46
N ASP A 23 -3.58 8.10 -9.03
CA ASP A 23 -4.53 8.05 -10.16
C ASP A 23 -6.00 8.11 -9.71
N GLY A 24 -6.25 8.00 -8.39
CA GLY A 24 -7.58 8.03 -7.78
C GLY A 24 -8.33 6.69 -7.74
N THR A 25 -7.70 5.59 -8.17
CA THR A 25 -8.25 4.22 -8.05
C THR A 25 -8.45 3.84 -6.59
N LEU A 26 -7.51 4.23 -5.73
CA LEU A 26 -7.60 4.11 -4.28
C LEU A 26 -7.98 5.48 -3.70
N PRO A 27 -9.26 5.68 -3.33
CA PRO A 27 -9.68 6.96 -2.78
C PRO A 27 -9.04 7.20 -1.41
N PRO A 28 -8.89 8.47 -1.01
CA PRO A 28 -8.45 8.80 0.33
C PRO A 28 -9.40 8.17 1.36
N LEU A 29 -8.84 7.77 2.52
CA LEU A 29 -9.55 7.04 3.57
C LEU A 29 -10.01 5.62 3.17
N ALA A 30 -9.59 5.10 2.01
CA ALA A 30 -9.82 3.70 1.67
C ALA A 30 -9.11 2.78 2.66
N LEU A 31 -9.78 1.73 3.11
CA LEU A 31 -9.20 0.73 4.00
C LEU A 31 -8.13 -0.09 3.25
N VAL A 32 -6.90 -0.02 3.76
CA VAL A 32 -5.75 -0.80 3.32
C VAL A 32 -5.62 -2.00 4.26
N SER A 33 -6.31 -3.09 3.92
CA SER A 33 -6.23 -4.36 4.65
C SER A 33 -5.03 -5.18 4.18
N GLU A 34 -4.08 -5.46 5.08
CA GLU A 34 -2.91 -6.28 4.76
C GLU A 34 -3.31 -7.64 4.17
N VAL A 35 -4.33 -8.27 4.76
CA VAL A 35 -4.85 -9.58 4.32
C VAL A 35 -5.45 -9.51 2.92
N GLN A 36 -6.14 -8.41 2.61
CA GLN A 36 -6.72 -8.20 1.28
C GLN A 36 -5.63 -7.95 0.24
N LEU A 37 -4.61 -7.17 0.58
CA LEU A 37 -3.44 -6.95 -0.27
C LEU A 37 -2.64 -8.25 -0.49
N GLU A 38 -2.49 -9.09 0.54
CA GLU A 38 -1.84 -10.40 0.40
C GLU A 38 -2.57 -11.26 -0.64
N ALA A 39 -3.90 -11.30 -0.59
CA ALA A 39 -4.72 -12.05 -1.53
C ALA A 39 -4.72 -11.43 -2.94
N GLU A 40 -4.78 -10.10 -3.03
CA GLU A 40 -4.82 -9.37 -4.30
C GLU A 40 -3.49 -9.45 -5.05
N PHE A 41 -2.38 -9.22 -4.34
CA PHE A 41 -1.04 -9.22 -4.91
C PHE A 41 -0.41 -10.63 -4.92
N GLY A 42 -0.95 -11.59 -4.17
CA GLY A 42 -0.39 -12.93 -4.05
C GLY A 42 1.00 -12.94 -3.41
N VAL A 43 1.24 -12.03 -2.47
CA VAL A 43 2.54 -11.87 -1.79
C VAL A 43 2.41 -12.22 -0.31
N ALA A 44 3.54 -12.54 0.32
CA ALA A 44 3.57 -12.85 1.74
C ALA A 44 3.25 -11.61 2.60
N ARG A 45 2.64 -11.83 3.77
CA ARG A 45 2.37 -10.79 4.78
C ARG A 45 3.54 -9.86 5.07
N GLY A 46 4.75 -10.42 5.20
CA GLY A 46 5.96 -9.63 5.45
C GLY A 46 6.32 -8.68 4.29
N THR A 47 5.95 -9.03 3.06
CA THR A 47 6.12 -8.18 1.86
C THR A 47 5.11 -7.05 1.87
N VAL A 48 3.82 -7.35 2.12
CA VAL A 48 2.77 -6.33 2.24
C VAL A 48 3.11 -5.35 3.34
N ARG A 49 3.48 -5.85 4.52
CA ARG A 49 3.81 -5.03 5.68
C ARG A 49 5.01 -4.11 5.45
N LYS A 50 6.00 -4.54 4.64
CA LYS A 50 7.11 -3.66 4.20
C LYS A 50 6.62 -2.60 3.21
N ALA A 51 5.76 -2.97 2.26
CA ALA A 51 5.21 -2.04 1.29
C ALA A 51 4.36 -0.95 1.97
N THR A 52 3.44 -1.34 2.86
CA THR A 52 2.59 -0.41 3.62
C THR A 52 3.39 0.44 4.60
N ALA A 53 4.46 -0.10 5.19
CA ALA A 53 5.37 0.69 6.04
C ALA A 53 6.09 1.78 5.23
N ALA A 54 6.62 1.47 4.04
CA ALA A 54 7.25 2.46 3.18
C ALA A 54 6.26 3.57 2.76
N LEU A 55 5.06 3.19 2.33
CA LEU A 55 4.00 4.15 1.99
C LEU A 55 3.56 5.00 3.19
N ARG A 56 3.62 4.44 4.39
CA ARG A 56 3.36 5.19 5.63
C ARG A 56 4.46 6.20 5.94
N GLU A 57 5.73 5.84 5.71
CA GLU A 57 6.84 6.79 5.84
C GLU A 57 6.74 7.94 4.82
N GLU A 58 6.20 7.67 3.63
CA GLU A 58 5.90 8.67 2.61
C GLU A 58 4.65 9.52 2.92
N GLY A 59 3.88 9.17 3.96
CA GLY A 59 2.64 9.86 4.31
C GLY A 59 1.46 9.54 3.39
N LEU A 60 1.56 8.48 2.56
CA LEU A 60 0.49 8.01 1.66
C LEU A 60 -0.49 7.05 2.35
N ILE A 61 -0.07 6.42 3.45
CA ILE A 61 -0.91 5.53 4.27
C ILE A 61 -0.81 5.95 5.74
N VAL A 62 -1.95 5.95 6.42
CA VAL A 62 -2.05 6.19 7.86
C VAL A 62 -2.60 4.96 8.56
N THR A 63 -1.95 4.53 9.65
CA THR A 63 -2.45 3.44 10.47
C THR A 63 -3.23 3.99 11.65
N THR A 64 -4.51 3.64 11.74
CA THR A 64 -5.40 4.01 12.84
C THR A 64 -5.50 2.84 13.83
N PRO A 65 -5.14 3.04 15.11
CA PRO A 65 -5.27 2.02 16.14
C PRO A 65 -6.71 1.48 16.22
N GLY A 66 -6.88 0.16 16.19
CA GLY A 66 -8.18 -0.50 16.28
C GLY A 66 -9.01 -0.54 15.00
N LEU A 67 -8.65 0.24 13.96
CA LEU A 67 -9.40 0.33 12.70
C LEU A 67 -8.63 -0.22 11.49
N GLY A 68 -7.29 -0.23 11.53
CA GLY A 68 -6.45 -0.76 10.46
C GLY A 68 -5.62 0.34 9.77
N SER A 69 -5.14 0.06 8.57
CA SER A 69 -4.43 1.05 7.75
C SER A 69 -5.36 1.65 6.71
N PHE A 70 -5.19 2.93 6.40
CA PHE A 70 -6.02 3.68 5.47
C PHE A 70 -5.16 4.51 4.53
N VAL A 71 -5.63 4.76 3.31
CA VAL A 71 -4.99 5.72 2.40
C VAL A 71 -5.07 7.12 3.03
N ALA A 72 -3.94 7.79 3.12
CA ALA A 72 -3.87 9.15 3.62
C ALA A 72 -4.64 10.09 2.69
N PRO A 73 -5.34 11.09 3.21
CA PRO A 73 -5.91 12.13 2.37
C PRO A 73 -4.79 12.81 1.57
N PRO A 74 -5.04 13.21 0.30
CA PRO A 74 -4.10 14.07 -0.40
C PRO A 74 -3.84 15.27 0.52
N ALA A 75 -2.56 15.57 0.75
CA ALA A 75 -2.22 16.80 1.44
C ALA A 75 -2.68 17.94 0.53
N ASP A 76 -3.89 18.45 0.78
CA ASP A 76 -4.44 19.65 0.17
C ASP A 76 -3.35 20.73 0.21
N SER A 77 -2.93 21.18 -0.97
CA SER A 77 -2.07 22.35 -1.16
C SER A 77 -2.78 23.38 -2.01
#